data_AF-A0ABC8LXX3-F1
#
_entry.id   AF-A0ABC8LXX3-F1
#
_cell.length_a   1.000
_cell.length_b   1.000
_cell.length_c   1.000
_cell.angle_alpha   90.00
_cell.angle_beta   90.00
_cell.angle_gamma   90.00
#
_symmetry.space_group_name_H-M   'P 1'
#
loop_
_entity.id
_entity.type
_entity.pdbx_description
1 polymer ?
#
loop_
_entity_poly.entity_id
_entity_poly.type
_entity_poly.pdbx_seq_one_letter_code
_entity_poly.pdbx_strand_id
1 'polypeptide(L)'
;MSSSESSSAESRLATAKTVLTTAASVAAFAMLAKSLVQDYLPDEVHQYIAYGFRTFFSYLSSQMTIIIEEFEGFVHNEVFESAEAYLATKISPSHKRIKVSKHEKENNYNVTVERDEEVIDTFNGVKFRWILHCHQVESKNFHNPRDLNYTLKSKVRSFELSVHKKFKNS
;
A
#
# COMPACT_ATOMS: atom_id res chain seq x y z
N MET A 1 -9.67 -17.24 -47.87
CA MET A 1 -9.47 -17.13 -46.41
C MET A 1 -8.03 -16.79 -46.00
N SER A 2 -7.00 -17.07 -46.82
CA SER A 2 -5.58 -16.81 -46.47
C SER A 2 -5.18 -15.31 -46.44
N SER A 3 -5.73 -14.47 -47.31
CA SER A 3 -5.31 -13.05 -47.41
C SER A 3 -5.65 -12.20 -46.18
N SER A 4 -6.77 -12.51 -45.52
CA SER A 4 -7.24 -11.81 -44.31
C SER A 4 -6.34 -12.09 -43.09
N GLU A 5 -5.82 -13.31 -42.95
CA GLU A 5 -4.91 -13.68 -41.86
C GLU A 5 -3.54 -13.00 -42.00
N SER A 6 -3.01 -12.91 -43.23
CA SER A 6 -1.74 -12.23 -43.51
C SER A 6 -1.79 -10.74 -43.16
N SER A 7 -2.88 -10.05 -43.53
CA SER A 7 -3.05 -8.61 -43.22
C SER A 7 -3.11 -8.32 -41.71
N SER A 8 -3.69 -9.25 -40.95
CA SER A 8 -3.79 -9.15 -39.48
C SER A 8 -2.42 -9.31 -38.82
N ALA A 9 -1.60 -10.25 -39.30
CA ALA A 9 -0.24 -10.47 -38.79
C ALA A 9 0.68 -9.26 -39.03
N GLU A 10 0.63 -8.65 -40.22
CA GLU A 10 1.41 -7.45 -40.56
C GLU A 10 1.01 -6.24 -39.70
N SER A 11 -0.29 -6.03 -39.49
CA SER A 11 -0.83 -4.96 -38.62
C SER A 11 -0.36 -5.12 -37.17
N ARG A 12 -0.38 -6.35 -36.64
CA ARG A 12 0.13 -6.66 -35.29
C ARG A 12 1.63 -6.41 -35.16
N LEU A 13 2.41 -6.79 -36.18
CA LEU A 13 3.84 -6.55 -36.21
C LEU A 13 4.16 -5.05 -36.25
N ALA A 14 3.43 -4.28 -37.06
CA ALA A 14 3.57 -2.82 -37.13
C ALA A 14 3.26 -2.18 -35.77
N THR A 15 2.14 -2.57 -35.14
CA THR A 15 1.75 -2.09 -33.80
C THR A 15 2.82 -2.45 -32.76
N ALA A 16 3.32 -3.68 -32.77
CA ALA A 16 4.36 -4.12 -31.84
C ALA A 16 5.67 -3.34 -32.01
N LYS A 17 6.09 -3.07 -33.26
CA LYS A 17 7.24 -2.22 -33.55
C LYS A 17 7.04 -0.80 -33.04
N THR A 18 5.88 -0.19 -33.28
CA THR A 18 5.57 1.15 -32.77
C THR A 18 5.64 1.19 -31.26
N VAL A 19 4.97 0.26 -30.56
CA VAL A 19 5.01 0.19 -29.09
C VAL A 19 6.44 0.00 -28.57
N LEU A 20 7.22 -0.90 -29.18
CA LEU A 20 8.61 -1.14 -28.80
C LEU A 20 9.48 0.12 -28.99
N THR A 21 9.42 0.75 -30.17
CA THR A 21 10.20 1.96 -30.46
C THR A 21 9.81 3.10 -29.54
N THR A 22 8.51 3.31 -29.31
CA THR A 22 8.03 4.33 -28.36
C THR A 22 8.52 4.03 -26.94
N ALA A 23 8.41 2.78 -26.48
CA ALA A 23 8.91 2.40 -25.16
C ALA A 23 10.42 2.61 -25.02
N ALA A 24 11.20 2.27 -26.06
CA ALA A 24 12.64 2.50 -26.09
C ALA A 24 13.00 3.99 -26.04
N SER A 25 12.32 4.85 -26.81
CA SER A 25 12.53 6.31 -26.76
C SER A 25 12.20 6.90 -25.39
N VAL A 26 11.10 6.44 -24.76
CA VAL A 26 10.72 6.87 -23.41
C VAL A 26 11.77 6.42 -22.38
N ALA A 27 12.23 5.16 -22.46
CA ALA A 27 13.26 4.65 -21.55
C ALA A 27 14.59 5.41 -21.72
N ALA A 28 15.01 5.69 -22.95
CA ALA A 28 16.21 6.47 -23.23
C ALA A 28 16.10 7.89 -22.64
N PHE A 29 14.98 8.57 -22.85
CA PHE A 29 14.73 9.88 -22.25
C PHE A 29 14.76 9.82 -20.71
N ALA A 30 14.10 8.82 -20.11
CA ALA A 30 14.08 8.65 -18.67
C ALA A 30 15.49 8.41 -18.07
N MET A 31 16.34 7.64 -18.76
CA MET A 31 17.73 7.43 -18.35
C MET A 31 18.54 8.73 -18.41
N LEU A 32 18.37 9.54 -19.47
CA LEU A 32 19.02 10.84 -19.59
C LEU A 32 18.55 11.79 -18.48
N ALA A 33 17.24 11.90 -18.27
CA ALA A 33 16.67 12.70 -17.20
C ALA A 33 17.17 12.26 -15.82
N LYS A 34 17.24 10.95 -15.56
CA LYS A 34 17.77 10.38 -14.31
C LYS A 34 19.23 10.76 -14.09
N SER A 35 20.09 10.65 -15.10
CA SER A 35 21.50 11.07 -15.00
C SER A 35 21.60 12.55 -14.67
N LEU A 36 20.87 13.42 -15.37
CA LEU A 36 20.88 14.85 -15.06
C LEU A 36 20.42 15.14 -13.62
N VAL A 37 19.40 14.44 -13.16
CA VAL A 37 18.86 14.59 -11.80
C VAL A 37 19.88 14.11 -10.76
N GLN A 38 20.53 12.97 -10.95
CA GLN A 38 21.52 12.45 -9.98
C GLN A 38 22.85 13.19 -10.00
N ASP A 39 23.29 13.67 -11.17
CA ASP A 39 24.64 14.24 -11.34
C ASP A 39 24.69 15.74 -11.06
N TYR A 40 23.56 16.46 -11.15
CA TYR A 40 23.53 17.93 -11.08
C TYR A 40 22.55 18.54 -10.07
N LEU A 41 21.59 17.77 -9.54
CA LEU A 41 20.59 18.32 -8.62
C LEU A 41 20.91 17.92 -7.17
N PRO A 42 20.74 18.85 -6.21
CA PRO A 42 20.92 18.53 -4.79
C PRO A 42 19.69 17.79 -4.23
N ASP A 43 19.87 17.13 -3.08
CA ASP A 43 18.88 16.24 -2.44
C ASP A 43 17.51 16.88 -2.23
N GLU A 44 17.44 18.19 -2.02
CA GLU A 44 16.18 18.93 -1.84
C GLU A 44 15.33 18.91 -3.11
N VAL A 45 15.97 18.96 -4.28
CA VAL A 45 15.25 18.92 -5.57
C VAL A 45 14.73 17.51 -5.85
N HIS A 46 15.47 16.47 -5.43
CA HIS A 46 14.96 15.09 -5.49
C HIS A 46 13.67 14.93 -4.69
N GLN A 47 13.62 15.49 -3.47
CA GLN A 47 12.43 15.47 -2.63
C GLN A 47 11.26 16.22 -3.30
N TYR A 48 11.53 17.38 -3.90
CA TYR A 48 10.51 18.15 -4.61
C TYR A 48 9.94 17.40 -5.82
N ILE A 49 10.82 16.79 -6.63
CA ILE A 49 10.42 15.97 -7.80
C ILE A 49 9.58 14.78 -7.33
N ALA A 50 10.02 14.05 -6.30
CA ALA A 50 9.29 12.91 -5.73
C ALA A 50 7.92 13.33 -5.20
N TYR A 51 7.84 14.47 -4.49
CA TYR A 51 6.59 15.05 -4.02
C TYR A 51 5.65 15.41 -5.18
N GLY A 52 6.20 16.02 -6.24
CA GLY A 52 5.46 16.37 -7.46
C GLY A 52 4.85 15.14 -8.13
N PHE A 53 5.65 14.08 -8.33
CA PHE A 53 5.16 12.81 -8.86
C PHE A 53 4.08 12.21 -7.96
N ARG A 54 4.33 12.11 -6.65
CA ARG A 54 3.35 11.56 -5.68
C ARG A 54 2.03 12.32 -5.73
N THR A 55 2.08 13.65 -5.84
CA THR A 55 0.91 14.52 -5.94
C THR A 55 0.19 14.34 -7.27
N PHE A 56 0.91 14.28 -8.39
CA PHE A 56 0.32 14.02 -9.70
C PHE A 56 -0.40 12.65 -9.74
N PHE A 57 0.24 11.60 -9.25
CA PHE A 57 -0.37 10.27 -9.19
C PHE A 57 -1.56 10.22 -8.22
N SER A 58 -1.58 11.00 -7.14
CA SER A 58 -2.72 11.05 -6.23
C SER A 58 -3.95 11.73 -6.84
N TYR A 59 -3.76 12.71 -7.73
CA TYR A 59 -4.85 13.30 -8.53
C TYR A 59 -5.46 12.30 -9.51
N LEU A 60 -4.62 11.49 -10.16
CA LEU A 60 -5.09 10.47 -11.10
C LEU A 60 -5.73 9.26 -10.39
N SER A 61 -5.42 9.05 -9.11
CA SER A 61 -6.02 7.98 -8.32
C SER A 61 -7.53 8.18 -8.19
N SER A 62 -8.29 7.18 -8.60
CA SER A 62 -9.74 7.11 -8.35
C SER A 62 -10.07 6.51 -6.99
N GLN A 63 -9.07 6.21 -6.15
CA GLN A 63 -9.24 5.64 -4.82
C GLN A 63 -9.09 6.70 -3.73
N MET A 64 -9.97 6.63 -2.74
CA MET A 64 -9.88 7.31 -1.46
C MET A 64 -9.32 6.32 -0.45
N THR A 65 -8.35 6.78 0.34
CA THR A 65 -7.70 5.98 1.36
C THR A 65 -7.97 6.60 2.73
N ILE A 66 -8.35 5.77 3.69
CA ILE A 66 -8.62 6.14 5.08
C ILE A 66 -7.59 5.38 5.93
N ILE A 67 -6.91 6.09 6.81
CA ILE A 67 -5.94 5.52 7.74
C ILE A 67 -6.54 5.54 9.15
N ILE A 68 -6.56 4.38 9.78
CA ILE A 68 -7.02 4.21 11.17
C ILE A 68 -5.79 3.79 11.97
N GLU A 69 -5.22 4.73 12.71
CA GLU A 69 -4.03 4.50 13.53
C GLU A 69 -4.41 3.75 14.82
N GLU A 70 -3.54 2.85 15.29
CA GLU A 70 -3.76 2.11 16.54
C GLU A 70 -3.79 3.01 17.77
N PHE A 71 -3.02 4.09 17.74
CA PHE A 71 -2.92 5.05 18.82
C PHE A 71 -3.06 6.47 18.29
N GLU A 72 -3.89 7.27 18.94
CA GLU A 72 -3.89 8.73 18.79
C GLU A 72 -3.06 9.32 19.95
N GLY A 73 -1.77 9.54 19.69
CA GLY A 73 -0.81 9.87 20.74
C GLY A 73 -0.55 8.69 21.67
N PHE A 74 -0.97 8.80 22.93
CA PHE A 74 -0.84 7.74 23.94
C PHE A 74 -2.16 6.99 24.22
N VAL A 75 -3.24 7.39 23.55
CA VAL A 75 -4.57 6.81 23.75
C VAL A 75 -4.82 5.77 22.66
N HIS A 76 -5.31 4.60 23.05
CA HIS A 76 -5.68 3.56 22.10
C HIS A 76 -6.94 3.99 21.33
N ASN A 77 -6.94 3.80 20.02
CA ASN A 77 -8.04 4.21 19.16
C ASN A 77 -9.12 3.14 19.11
N GLU A 78 -10.30 3.42 19.65
CA GLU A 78 -11.45 2.49 19.66
C GLU A 78 -11.91 2.12 18.23
N VAL A 79 -11.69 3.00 17.24
CA VAL A 79 -11.99 2.71 15.83
C VAL A 79 -11.05 1.63 15.30
N PHE A 80 -9.80 1.60 15.75
CA PHE A 80 -8.84 0.57 15.40
C PHE A 80 -9.25 -0.79 15.98
N GLU A 81 -9.62 -0.82 17.26
CA GLU A 81 -10.11 -2.05 17.92
C GLU A 81 -11.37 -2.59 17.23
N SER A 82 -12.31 -1.69 16.91
CA SER A 82 -13.52 -2.04 16.17
C SER A 82 -13.22 -2.58 14.77
N ALA A 83 -12.23 -2.00 14.07
CA ALA A 83 -11.78 -2.49 12.76
C ALA A 83 -11.11 -3.86 12.85
N GLU A 84 -10.29 -4.10 13.89
CA GLU A 84 -9.67 -5.41 14.12
C GLU A 84 -10.74 -6.49 14.35
N ALA A 85 -11.72 -6.21 15.21
CA ALA A 85 -12.85 -7.11 15.47
C ALA A 85 -13.72 -7.34 14.21
N TYR A 86 -13.98 -6.29 13.42
CA TYR A 86 -14.72 -6.40 12.17
C TYR A 86 -13.98 -7.29 11.16
N LEU A 87 -12.70 -7.04 10.94
CA LEU A 87 -11.89 -7.79 9.97
C LEU A 87 -11.70 -9.24 10.38
N ALA A 88 -11.68 -9.56 11.68
CA ALA A 88 -11.69 -10.93 12.18
C ALA A 88 -12.89 -11.72 11.62
N THR A 89 -14.06 -11.08 11.46
CA THR A 89 -15.26 -11.70 10.87
C THR A 89 -15.17 -11.89 9.35
N LYS A 90 -14.23 -11.21 8.68
CA LYS A 90 -14.02 -11.25 7.23
C LYS A 90 -12.92 -12.22 6.81
N ILE A 91 -12.22 -12.81 7.76
CA ILE A 91 -11.21 -13.83 7.49
C ILE A 91 -11.87 -15.03 6.83
N SER A 92 -11.29 -15.43 5.71
CA SER A 92 -11.70 -16.59 4.91
C SER A 92 -10.52 -17.52 4.67
N PRO A 93 -10.76 -18.80 4.31
CA PRO A 93 -9.68 -19.75 4.02
C PRO A 93 -8.76 -19.37 2.85
N SER A 94 -9.11 -18.36 2.05
CA SER A 94 -8.26 -17.86 0.96
C SER A 94 -7.11 -16.96 1.44
N HIS A 95 -7.17 -16.49 2.70
CA HIS A 95 -6.11 -15.71 3.31
C HIS A 95 -4.89 -16.61 3.58
N LYS A 96 -3.71 -16.15 3.20
CA LYS A 96 -2.47 -16.92 3.28
C LYS A 96 -1.93 -16.99 4.69
N ARG A 97 -2.07 -15.91 5.46
CA ARG A 97 -1.48 -15.79 6.80
C ARG A 97 -2.45 -15.06 7.72
N ILE A 98 -2.80 -15.74 8.80
CA ILE A 98 -3.58 -15.16 9.88
C ILE A 98 -2.74 -15.18 11.15
N LYS A 99 -2.92 -14.15 11.97
CA LYS A 99 -2.31 -14.04 13.29
C LYS A 99 -3.38 -14.34 14.33
N VAL A 100 -3.06 -15.24 15.25
CA VAL A 100 -3.92 -15.57 16.39
C VAL A 100 -3.17 -15.24 17.67
N SER A 101 -3.86 -14.58 18.59
CA SER A 101 -3.35 -14.24 19.92
C SER A 101 -4.43 -14.45 20.98
N LYS A 102 -4.03 -14.65 22.23
CA LYS A 102 -4.93 -14.76 23.37
C LYS A 102 -4.25 -14.12 24.55
N HIS A 103 -4.88 -13.13 25.17
CA HIS A 103 -4.39 -12.55 26.41
C HIS A 103 -4.81 -13.41 27.60
N GLU A 104 -3.98 -13.46 28.63
CA GLU A 104 -4.16 -14.34 29.81
C GLU A 104 -5.48 -14.08 30.56
N LYS A 105 -6.01 -12.85 30.45
CA LYS A 105 -7.27 -12.40 31.07
C LYS A 105 -8.48 -12.51 30.15
N GLU A 106 -8.30 -12.90 28.89
CA GLU A 106 -9.36 -12.98 27.89
C GLU A 106 -9.73 -14.44 27.60
N ASN A 107 -11.03 -14.73 27.59
CA ASN A 107 -11.52 -16.08 27.29
C ASN A 107 -11.51 -16.40 25.79
N ASN A 108 -11.50 -15.39 24.92
CA ASN A 108 -11.57 -15.52 23.48
C ASN A 108 -10.21 -15.35 22.82
N TYR A 109 -10.03 -15.95 21.65
CA TYR A 109 -8.86 -15.72 20.80
C TYR A 109 -9.09 -14.46 19.97
N ASN A 110 -8.11 -13.56 19.93
CA ASN A 110 -8.04 -12.48 18.95
C ASN A 110 -7.42 -13.05 17.66
N VAL A 111 -8.20 -13.01 16.57
CA VAL A 111 -7.79 -13.48 15.24
C VAL A 111 -7.77 -12.28 14.32
N THR A 112 -6.63 -12.02 13.70
CA THR A 112 -6.43 -10.91 12.77
C THR A 112 -5.63 -11.38 11.56
N VAL A 113 -5.62 -10.58 10.50
CA VAL A 113 -4.87 -10.89 9.28
C VAL A 113 -3.40 -10.46 9.47
N GLU A 114 -2.48 -11.21 8.87
CA GLU A 114 -1.05 -10.87 8.97
C GLU A 114 -0.76 -9.50 8.34
N ARG A 115 0.36 -8.89 8.75
CA ARG A 115 0.84 -7.64 8.18
C ARG A 115 0.90 -7.69 6.65
N ASP A 116 0.47 -6.60 6.02
CA ASP A 116 0.53 -6.36 4.57
C ASP A 116 -0.31 -7.36 3.74
N GLU A 117 -1.16 -8.16 4.40
CA GLU A 117 -2.13 -9.00 3.72
C GLU A 117 -3.46 -8.26 3.50
N GLU A 118 -4.02 -8.48 2.32
CA GLU A 118 -5.19 -7.77 1.81
C GLU A 118 -6.48 -8.52 2.14
N VAL A 119 -7.41 -7.80 2.76
CA VAL A 119 -8.78 -8.28 2.99
C VAL A 119 -9.73 -7.49 2.09
N ILE A 120 -10.44 -8.18 1.21
CA ILE A 120 -11.48 -7.59 0.38
C ILE A 120 -12.83 -7.81 1.04
N ASP A 121 -13.50 -6.71 1.36
CA ASP A 121 -14.86 -6.69 1.85
C ASP A 121 -15.80 -6.11 0.80
N THR A 122 -17.08 -6.51 0.84
CA THR A 122 -18.12 -5.93 0.01
C THR A 122 -19.32 -5.60 0.88
N PHE A 123 -19.60 -4.30 1.04
CA PHE A 123 -20.73 -3.80 1.80
C PHE A 123 -21.63 -2.98 0.87
N ASN A 124 -22.92 -3.33 0.82
CA ASN A 124 -23.89 -2.71 -0.10
C ASN A 124 -23.42 -2.62 -1.57
N GLY A 125 -22.70 -3.65 -2.04
CA GLY A 125 -22.17 -3.70 -3.41
C GLY A 125 -20.92 -2.84 -3.65
N VAL A 126 -20.44 -2.11 -2.64
CA VAL A 126 -19.19 -1.35 -2.68
C VAL A 126 -18.06 -2.24 -2.16
N LYS A 127 -16.98 -2.32 -2.94
CA LYS A 127 -15.77 -3.06 -2.55
C LYS A 127 -14.85 -2.18 -1.74
N PHE A 128 -14.42 -2.72 -0.60
CA PHE A 128 -13.47 -2.11 0.31
C PHE A 128 -12.24 -2.98 0.41
N ARG A 129 -11.07 -2.35 0.33
CA ARG A 129 -9.78 -3.00 0.44
C ARG A 129 -9.14 -2.61 1.75
N TRP A 130 -8.85 -3.59 2.60
CA TRP A 130 -8.22 -3.39 3.89
C TRP A 130 -6.82 -3.99 3.93
N ILE A 131 -5.89 -3.28 4.53
CA ILE A 131 -4.55 -3.79 4.87
C ILE A 131 -4.18 -3.37 6.29
N LEU A 132 -3.59 -4.29 7.05
CA LEU A 132 -2.88 -3.96 8.28
C LEU A 132 -1.42 -3.60 7.96
N HIS A 133 -1.05 -2.34 8.13
CA HIS A 133 0.35 -1.90 8.08
C HIS A 133 0.96 -1.90 9.47
N CYS A 134 2.25 -2.23 9.53
CA CYS A 134 2.99 -2.19 10.78
C CYS A 134 4.41 -1.68 10.54
N HIS A 135 4.64 -0.44 10.95
CA HIS A 135 5.91 0.25 10.82
C HIS A 135 6.73 0.07 12.08
N GLN A 136 8.01 -0.25 11.92
CA GLN A 136 8.93 -0.26 13.03
C GLN A 136 9.46 1.16 13.23
N VAL A 137 9.19 1.76 14.39
CA VAL A 137 9.78 3.06 14.74
C VAL A 137 11.12 2.78 15.43
N GLU A 138 12.19 3.34 14.89
CA GLU A 138 13.48 3.36 15.58
C GLU A 138 13.37 4.32 16.77
N SER A 139 13.50 3.77 17.99
CA SER A 139 13.61 4.59 19.18
C SER A 139 14.91 5.38 19.11
N LYS A 140 14.83 6.71 19.01
CA LYS A 140 16.00 7.58 19.18
C LYS A 140 16.52 7.44 20.61
N ASN A 141 17.61 6.68 20.75
CA ASN A 141 18.60 6.63 21.84
C ASN A 141 18.19 7.20 23.22
N PHE A 142 17.83 6.30 24.14
CA PHE A 142 18.21 6.43 25.55
C PHE A 142 18.81 5.10 25.98
N HIS A 143 20.15 5.06 26.11
CA HIS A 143 20.87 3.86 26.50
C HIS A 143 20.74 3.67 28.01
N ASN A 144 19.68 2.99 28.46
CA ASN A 144 19.57 2.51 29.84
C ASN A 144 19.92 1.01 29.88
N PRO A 145 21.10 0.61 30.36
CA PRO A 145 21.56 -0.78 30.32
C PRO A 145 20.81 -1.73 31.29
N ARG A 146 19.80 -1.24 32.02
CA ARG A 146 19.00 -2.03 32.98
C ARG A 146 17.60 -2.40 32.51
N ASP A 147 17.15 -1.91 31.35
CA ASP A 147 15.83 -2.27 30.83
C ASP A 147 15.95 -3.42 29.81
N LEU A 148 15.79 -4.66 30.29
CA LEU A 148 15.75 -5.86 29.43
C LEU A 148 14.56 -5.85 28.44
N ASN A 149 13.65 -4.88 28.55
CA ASN A 149 12.51 -4.67 27.67
C ASN A 149 12.76 -3.59 26.57
N TYR A 150 13.96 -3.02 26.47
CA TYR A 150 14.27 -1.97 25.47
C TYR A 150 14.33 -2.46 24.02
N THR A 151 14.27 -3.78 23.79
CA THR A 151 14.11 -4.35 22.45
C THR A 151 12.65 -4.43 22.01
N LEU A 152 11.73 -3.82 22.76
CA LEU A 152 10.38 -3.53 22.29
C LEU A 152 10.48 -2.40 21.24
N LYS A 153 10.97 -2.76 20.06
CA LYS A 153 10.82 -1.98 18.83
C LYS A 153 9.37 -1.49 18.81
N SER A 154 9.15 -0.20 19.05
CA SER A 154 7.81 0.36 19.06
C SER A 154 7.25 0.20 17.65
N LYS A 155 6.43 -0.83 17.48
CA LYS A 155 5.78 -1.16 16.22
C LYS A 155 4.49 -0.38 16.23
N VAL A 156 4.38 0.62 15.37
CA VAL A 156 3.13 1.35 15.17
C VAL A 156 2.30 0.58 14.14
N ARG A 157 1.07 0.24 14.50
CA ARG A 157 0.12 -0.39 13.57
C ARG A 157 -0.91 0.62 13.08
N SER A 158 -1.38 0.42 11.86
CA SER A 158 -2.51 1.15 11.31
C SER A 158 -3.25 0.28 10.30
N PHE A 159 -4.56 0.47 10.20
CA PHE A 159 -5.33 -0.09 9.08
C PHE A 159 -5.41 0.95 7.97
N GLU A 160 -5.13 0.52 6.75
CA GLU A 160 -5.42 1.24 5.53
C GLU A 160 -6.70 0.68 4.90
N LEU A 161 -7.70 1.53 4.74
CA LEU A 161 -8.93 1.25 4.02
C LEU A 161 -8.97 2.04 2.72
N SER A 162 -9.03 1.35 1.59
CA SER A 162 -9.12 1.95 0.27
C SER A 162 -10.47 1.64 -0.41
N VAL A 163 -11.13 2.69 -0.91
CA VAL A 163 -12.44 2.64 -1.58
C VAL A 163 -12.45 3.56 -2.81
N HIS A 164 -13.29 3.28 -3.81
CA HIS A 164 -13.40 4.14 -4.97
C HIS A 164 -14.06 5.49 -4.61
N LYS A 165 -13.44 6.63 -5.00
CA LYS A 165 -13.90 8.01 -4.71
C LYS A 165 -15.35 8.28 -5.10
N LYS A 166 -15.86 7.56 -6.11
CA LYS A 166 -17.25 7.67 -6.59
C LYS A 166 -18.31 7.37 -5.52
N PHE A 167 -17.94 6.67 -4.45
CA PHE A 167 -18.84 6.30 -3.35
C PHE A 167 -18.70 7.19 -2.11
N LYS A 168 -17.98 8.32 -2.19
CA LYS A 168 -17.74 9.21 -1.04
C LYS A 168 -19.00 9.90 -0.51
N ASN A 169 -20.05 10.03 -1.33
CA ASN A 169 -21.26 10.83 -1.02
C ASN A 169 -22.55 9.98 -0.99
N SER A 170 -22.43 8.66 -0.82
CA SER A 170 -23.58 7.75 -0.75
C SER A 170 -24.01 7.47 0.67
#